data_AF-V3Z890-F1
#
_entry.id   AF-V3Z890-F1
#
_cell.length_a   1.000
_cell.length_b   1.000
_cell.length_c   1.000
_cell.angle_alpha   90.00
_cell.angle_beta   90.00
_cell.angle_gamma   90.00
#
_symmetry.space_group_name_H-M   'P 1'
#
loop_
_entity.id
_entity.type
_entity.pdbx_description
1 polymer ?
#
loop_
_entity_poly.entity_id
_entity_poly.type
_entity_poly.pdbx_seq_one_letter_code
_entity_poly.pdbx_strand_id
1 'polypeptide(L)'
;MAFDANGLYASAMSDLDSECPRAESGRPFRQEENKEFVKLFNDQKFRPRTAILKVWFEYPTNMFFQPIPAKDKITFTNRIGKKETGTKIRFRNGFCYDVLTSVDIQEIVKAGERIIKILDGIVYE
;
A
#
# COMPACT_ATOMS: atom_id res chain seq x y z
N MET A 1 5.05 -17.06 25.15
CA MET A 1 5.68 -17.82 24.03
C MET A 1 5.91 -16.85 22.90
N ALA A 2 7.10 -16.87 22.29
CA ALA A 2 7.35 -16.14 21.05
C ALA A 2 6.99 -17.05 19.88
N PHE A 3 6.21 -16.55 18.94
CA PHE A 3 5.91 -17.26 17.70
C PHE A 3 6.86 -16.73 16.61
N ASP A 4 7.46 -17.62 15.85
CA ASP A 4 8.32 -17.29 14.72
C ASP A 4 7.95 -18.18 13.53
N ALA A 5 7.98 -17.59 12.33
CA ALA A 5 7.57 -18.27 11.11
C ALA A 5 8.78 -18.94 10.46
N ASN A 6 8.70 -20.26 10.24
CA ASN A 6 9.76 -21.03 9.59
C ASN A 6 9.90 -20.64 8.12
N GLY A 7 10.89 -19.82 7.79
CA GLY A 7 11.18 -19.45 6.40
C GLY A 7 10.06 -18.64 5.73
N LEU A 8 9.51 -17.63 6.43
CA LEU A 8 8.35 -16.81 6.01
C LEU A 8 8.26 -16.52 4.50
N TYR A 9 9.34 -16.02 3.90
CA TYR A 9 9.36 -15.69 2.47
C TYR A 9 9.35 -16.92 1.56
N ALA A 10 10.08 -17.98 1.92
CA ALA A 10 10.10 -19.22 1.15
C ALA A 10 8.73 -19.90 1.20
N SER A 11 8.07 -19.89 2.35
CA SER A 11 6.69 -20.38 2.51
C SER A 11 5.72 -19.61 1.62
N ALA A 12 5.76 -18.27 1.64
CA ALA A 12 4.89 -17.44 0.81
C ALA A 12 5.14 -17.60 -0.71
N MET A 13 6.37 -17.93 -1.11
CA MET A 13 6.74 -18.19 -2.52
C MET A 13 6.37 -19.61 -2.97
N SER A 14 6.38 -20.58 -2.06
CA SER A 14 6.06 -21.99 -2.34
C SER A 14 4.56 -22.30 -2.28
N ASP A 15 3.77 -21.39 -1.71
CA ASP A 15 2.33 -21.54 -1.57
C ASP A 15 1.66 -21.50 -2.95
N LEU A 16 0.85 -22.51 -3.25
CA LEU A 16 0.14 -22.65 -4.52
C LEU A 16 -0.98 -21.61 -4.67
N ASP A 17 -1.48 -21.09 -3.55
CA ASP A 17 -2.50 -20.04 -3.52
C ASP A 17 -1.88 -18.62 -3.63
N SER A 18 -0.55 -18.51 -3.66
CA SER A 18 0.17 -17.24 -3.76
C SER A 18 0.34 -16.82 -5.21
N GLU A 19 -0.23 -15.66 -5.56
CA GLU A 19 -0.14 -15.08 -6.89
C GLU A 19 0.98 -14.03 -6.95
N CYS A 20 2.11 -14.41 -7.54
CA CYS A 20 3.22 -13.51 -7.79
C CYS A 20 3.04 -12.77 -9.13
N PRO A 21 3.27 -11.44 -9.18
CA PRO A 21 3.14 -10.68 -10.42
C PRO A 21 4.16 -11.14 -11.46
N ARG A 22 3.70 -11.39 -12.69
CA ARG A 22 4.56 -11.74 -13.82
C ARG A 22 4.82 -10.49 -14.65
N ALA A 23 6.10 -10.21 -14.94
CA ALA A 23 6.48 -9.01 -15.70
C ALA A 23 5.77 -8.91 -17.06
N GLU A 24 5.50 -10.05 -17.70
CA GLU A 24 4.86 -10.14 -19.01
C GLU A 24 3.37 -9.73 -19.00
N SER A 25 2.67 -9.87 -17.88
CA SER A 25 1.25 -9.53 -17.77
C SER A 25 1.00 -8.12 -17.21
N GLY A 26 2.07 -7.38 -16.95
CA GLY A 26 2.00 -6.01 -16.44
C GLY A 26 1.49 -5.04 -17.51
N ARG A 27 0.41 -4.32 -17.19
CA ARG A 27 -0.09 -3.20 -17.99
C ARG A 27 -0.28 -1.95 -17.13
N PRO A 28 -0.22 -0.75 -17.73
CA PRO A 28 -0.57 0.47 -17.01
C PRO A 28 -2.05 0.47 -16.62
N PHE A 29 -2.31 0.99 -15.41
CA PHE A 29 -3.65 1.23 -14.90
C PHE A 29 -4.36 2.30 -15.74
N ARG A 30 -5.63 2.06 -16.10
CA ARG A 30 -6.44 3.03 -16.84
C ARG A 30 -7.36 3.79 -15.88
N GLN A 31 -7.46 5.10 -16.04
CA GLN A 31 -8.30 5.94 -15.18
C GLN A 31 -9.80 5.60 -15.23
N GLU A 32 -10.25 5.00 -16.34
CA GLU A 32 -11.61 4.50 -16.54
C GLU A 32 -11.98 3.42 -15.50
N GLU A 33 -11.01 2.60 -15.09
CA GLU A 33 -11.17 1.48 -14.16
C GLU A 33 -11.20 1.93 -12.69
N ASN A 34 -10.90 3.20 -12.39
CA ASN A 34 -10.78 3.72 -11.03
C ASN A 34 -12.03 3.50 -10.19
N LYS A 35 -13.22 3.75 -10.74
CA LYS A 35 -14.48 3.54 -10.00
C LYS A 35 -14.68 2.07 -9.62
N GLU A 36 -14.35 1.16 -10.54
CA GLU A 36 -14.48 -0.27 -10.33
C GLU A 36 -13.46 -0.77 -9.30
N PHE A 37 -12.18 -0.40 -9.45
CA PHE A 37 -11.12 -0.85 -8.56
C PHE A 37 -11.32 -0.30 -7.14
N VAL A 38 -11.68 0.98 -6.98
CA VAL A 38 -11.97 1.56 -5.66
C VAL A 38 -13.13 0.81 -4.99
N LYS A 39 -14.16 0.41 -5.74
CA LYS A 39 -15.24 -0.41 -5.21
C LYS A 39 -14.75 -1.80 -4.79
N LEU A 40 -14.01 -2.48 -5.66
CA LEU A 40 -13.48 -3.83 -5.39
C LEU A 40 -12.55 -3.87 -4.16
N PHE A 41 -11.69 -2.86 -3.98
CA PHE A 41 -10.82 -2.77 -2.81
C PHE A 41 -11.59 -2.53 -1.53
N ASN A 42 -12.50 -1.55 -1.53
CA ASN A 42 -13.31 -1.25 -0.35
C ASN A 42 -14.27 -2.41 0.01
N ASP A 43 -14.77 -3.16 -0.98
CA ASP A 43 -15.58 -4.36 -0.78
C ASP A 43 -14.75 -5.61 -0.43
N GLN A 44 -13.41 -5.52 -0.39
CA GLN A 44 -12.50 -6.65 -0.14
C GLN A 44 -12.62 -7.81 -1.15
N LYS A 45 -13.03 -7.52 -2.39
CA LYS A 45 -13.25 -8.52 -3.46
C LYS A 45 -12.22 -8.48 -4.57
N PHE A 46 -11.12 -7.76 -4.38
CA PHE A 46 -10.07 -7.58 -5.39
C PHE A 46 -9.18 -8.83 -5.50
N ARG A 47 -9.62 -9.87 -6.21
CA ARG A 47 -8.86 -11.08 -6.58
C ARG A 47 -9.36 -11.57 -7.95
N PRO A 48 -8.53 -12.18 -8.82
CA PRO A 48 -7.13 -12.60 -8.69
C PRO A 48 -6.13 -11.63 -9.35
N ARG A 49 -6.35 -10.31 -9.23
CA ARG A 49 -5.48 -9.32 -9.86
C ARG A 49 -4.41 -8.88 -8.86
N THR A 50 -3.15 -8.96 -9.26
CA THR A 50 -2.06 -8.29 -8.54
C THR A 50 -1.89 -6.89 -9.10
N ALA A 51 -1.66 -5.88 -8.25
CA ALA A 51 -1.45 -4.52 -8.73
C ALA A 51 -0.47 -3.77 -7.82
N ILE A 52 0.22 -2.79 -8.40
CA ILE A 52 1.03 -1.81 -7.67
C ILE A 52 0.45 -0.45 -8.02
N LEU A 53 -0.26 0.16 -7.08
CA LEU A 53 -1.09 1.33 -7.34
C LEU A 53 -0.69 2.49 -6.43
N LYS A 54 -0.63 3.68 -7.00
CA LYS A 54 -0.59 4.93 -6.28
C LYS A 54 -2.00 5.27 -5.80
N VAL A 55 -2.25 5.10 -4.51
CA VAL A 55 -3.56 5.26 -3.89
C VAL A 55 -3.62 6.49 -3.00
N TRP A 56 -4.78 7.12 -2.97
CA TRP A 56 -5.16 8.13 -2.00
C TRP A 56 -6.23 7.52 -1.09
N PHE A 57 -5.96 7.50 0.21
CA PHE A 57 -6.83 6.88 1.20
C PHE A 57 -6.96 7.73 2.46
N GLU A 58 -8.06 7.50 3.16
CA GLU A 58 -8.35 8.07 4.48
C GLU A 58 -7.78 7.15 5.56
N TYR A 59 -7.01 7.74 6.46
CA TYR A 59 -6.42 7.08 7.61
C TYR A 59 -7.30 7.29 8.84
N PRO A 60 -7.86 6.23 9.44
CA PRO A 60 -8.75 6.35 10.59
C PRO A 60 -7.97 6.82 11.81
N THR A 61 -8.63 7.62 12.65
CA THR A 61 -8.04 8.17 13.87
C THR A 61 -7.95 7.16 15.00
N ASN A 62 -8.72 6.06 14.94
CA ASN A 62 -8.81 5.05 15.99
C ASN A 62 -8.29 3.69 15.48
N MET A 63 -6.97 3.56 15.37
CA MET A 63 -6.31 2.37 14.83
C MET A 63 -5.57 1.59 15.93
N PHE A 64 -5.78 0.28 15.97
CA PHE A 64 -5.08 -0.62 16.90
C PHE A 64 -3.68 -1.00 16.41
N PHE A 65 -3.52 -1.17 15.10
CA PHE A 65 -2.25 -1.48 14.45
C PHE A 65 -2.07 -0.58 13.23
N GLN A 66 -0.83 -0.19 12.97
CA GLN A 66 -0.47 0.65 11.85
C GLN A 66 0.17 -0.22 10.75
N PRO A 67 -0.54 -0.51 9.64
CA PRO A 67 -0.04 -1.39 8.59
C PRO A 67 1.07 -0.75 7.76
N ILE A 68 1.02 0.56 7.52
CA ILE A 68 2.00 1.29 6.70
C ILE A 68 2.88 2.15 7.61
N PRO A 69 4.21 2.22 7.36
CA PRO A 69 5.09 3.11 8.11
C PRO A 69 4.61 4.58 8.08
N ALA A 70 4.29 5.14 9.25
CA ALA A 70 3.81 6.51 9.40
C ALA A 70 4.83 7.60 9.06
N LYS A 71 6.11 7.26 9.11
CA LYS A 71 7.21 8.20 9.35
C LYS A 71 8.25 8.03 8.25
N ASP A 72 8.48 9.10 7.50
CA ASP A 72 9.56 9.17 6.53
C ASP A 72 10.77 9.92 7.09
N LYS A 73 11.95 9.39 6.76
CA LYS A 73 13.21 10.10 6.98
C LYS A 73 13.39 11.09 5.83
N ILE A 74 13.25 12.37 6.15
CA ILE A 74 13.48 13.47 5.20
C ILE A 74 14.82 14.12 5.50
N THR A 75 15.63 14.30 4.47
CA THR A 75 16.83 15.13 4.54
C THR A 75 16.47 16.54 4.11
N PHE A 76 16.79 17.53 4.95
CA PHE A 76 16.58 18.93 4.64
C PHE A 76 17.82 19.74 4.97
N THR A 77 18.02 20.82 4.23
CA THR A 77 19.11 21.76 4.48
C THR A 77 18.60 22.81 5.47
N ASN A 78 19.22 22.89 6.64
CA ASN A 78 18.90 23.92 7.62
C ASN A 78 19.30 25.31 7.12
N ARG A 79 18.81 26.36 7.79
CA ARG A 79 19.13 27.77 7.45
C ARG A 79 20.64 28.08 7.42
N ILE A 80 21.44 27.25 8.08
CA ILE A 80 22.91 27.34 8.18
C ILE A 80 23.62 26.55 7.06
N GLY A 81 22.88 25.89 6.15
CA GLY A 81 23.44 25.09 5.05
C GLY A 81 23.81 23.65 5.41
N LYS A 82 23.60 23.22 6.67
CA LYS A 82 23.84 21.84 7.11
C LYS A 82 22.68 20.92 6.70
N LYS A 83 23.00 19.74 6.18
CA LYS A 83 22.01 18.68 5.92
C LYS A 83 21.67 17.96 7.22
N GLU A 84 20.41 17.98 7.59
CA GLU A 84 19.88 17.24 8.74
C GLU A 84 18.82 16.25 8.29
N THR A 85 18.72 15.13 8.99
CA THR A 85 17.72 14.09 8.73
C THR A 85 16.66 14.17 9.83
N GLY A 86 15.48 14.66 9.48
CA GLY A 86 14.32 14.66 10.36
C GLY A 86 13.37 13.52 10.03
N THR A 87 12.46 13.23 10.95
CA THR A 87 11.36 12.30 10.70
C THR A 87 10.07 13.08 10.54
N LYS A 88 9.39 12.94 9.40
CA LYS A 88 8.11 13.61 9.14
C LYS A 88 7.00 12.57 9.03
N ILE A 89 5.86 12.88 9.64
CA ILE A 89 4.66 12.04 9.56
C ILE A 89 4.10 12.15 8.12
N ARG A 90 3.83 11.01 7.48
CA ARG A 90 3.27 10.91 6.12
C ARG A 90 1.85 11.44 6.05
N PHE A 91 1.07 11.25 7.11
CA PHE A 91 -0.32 11.66 7.19
C PHE A 91 -0.44 13.18 7.20
N ARG A 92 -1.23 13.71 6.25
CA ARG A 92 -1.62 15.11 6.21
C ARG A 92 -3.13 15.19 6.42
N ASN A 93 -3.56 15.70 7.57
CA ASN A 93 -4.97 15.88 7.91
C ASN A 93 -5.81 14.59 7.82
N GLY A 94 -5.25 13.44 8.25
CA GLY A 94 -5.95 12.15 8.17
C GLY A 94 -5.95 11.51 6.78
N PHE A 95 -5.25 12.09 5.80
CA PHE A 95 -5.11 11.52 4.46
C PHE A 95 -3.67 11.15 4.14
N CYS A 96 -3.49 10.11 3.32
CA CYS A 96 -2.20 9.68 2.82
C CYS A 96 -2.27 9.36 1.32
N TYR A 97 -1.17 9.61 0.61
CA TYR A 97 -0.95 9.06 -0.72
C TYR A 97 0.31 8.20 -0.67
N ASP A 98 0.22 6.98 -1.19
CA ASP A 98 1.37 6.09 -1.26
C ASP A 98 1.26 5.13 -2.44
N VAL A 99 2.38 4.52 -2.82
CA VAL A 99 2.43 3.44 -3.82
C VAL A 99 2.42 2.13 -3.08
N LEU A 100 1.31 1.40 -3.18
CA LEU A 100 1.07 0.18 -2.40
C LEU A 100 0.77 -0.99 -3.33
N THR A 101 1.11 -2.20 -2.88
CA THR A 101 0.66 -3.41 -3.55
C THR A 101 -0.82 -3.66 -3.29
N SER A 102 -1.49 -4.44 -4.15
CA SER A 102 -2.88 -4.84 -3.93
C SER A 102 -3.09 -5.57 -2.60
N VAL A 103 -2.07 -6.30 -2.11
CA VAL A 103 -2.07 -6.96 -0.81
C VAL A 103 -2.07 -5.93 0.31
N ASP A 104 -1.14 -4.98 0.30
CA ASP A 104 -1.07 -3.91 1.31
C ASP A 104 -2.36 -3.07 1.32
N ILE A 105 -2.92 -2.77 0.13
CA ILE A 105 -4.19 -2.06 -0.02
C ILE A 105 -5.35 -2.83 0.64
N GLN A 106 -5.36 -4.16 0.52
CA GLN A 106 -6.37 -4.97 1.20
C GLN A 106 -6.18 -4.99 2.71
N GLU A 107 -4.93 -5.08 3.19
CA GLU A 107 -4.64 -5.03 4.62
C GLU A 107 -5.06 -3.72 5.26
N ILE A 108 -4.80 -2.59 4.60
CA ILE A 108 -5.21 -1.30 5.13
C ILE A 108 -6.73 -1.15 5.19
N VAL A 109 -7.45 -1.62 4.16
CA VAL A 109 -8.91 -1.59 4.17
C VAL A 109 -9.47 -2.50 5.27
N LYS A 110 -8.85 -3.66 5.52
CA LYS A 110 -9.21 -4.52 6.68
C LYS A 110 -8.95 -3.82 8.01
N ALA A 111 -7.90 -3.01 8.09
CA ALA A 111 -7.57 -2.22 9.28
C ALA A 111 -8.49 -0.99 9.47
N GLY A 112 -9.47 -0.78 8.59
CA GLY A 112 -10.48 0.26 8.69
C GLY A 112 -10.19 1.51 7.86
N GLU A 113 -9.13 1.50 7.05
CA GLU A 113 -8.86 2.58 6.08
C GLU A 113 -9.84 2.51 4.90
N ARG A 114 -10.05 3.65 4.24
CA ARG A 114 -10.92 3.71 3.06
C ARG A 114 -10.17 4.26 1.86
N ILE A 115 -10.19 3.52 0.76
CA ILE A 115 -9.60 4.00 -0.50
C ILE A 115 -10.54 5.04 -1.12
N ILE A 116 -10.00 6.23 -1.36
CA ILE A 116 -10.73 7.36 -1.94
C ILE A 116 -10.57 7.34 -3.47
N LYS A 117 -9.32 7.20 -3.93
CA LYS A 117 -8.99 7.30 -5.35
C LYS A 117 -7.69 6.57 -5.69
N ILE A 118 -7.64 5.95 -6.85
CA ILE A 118 -6.41 5.48 -7.47
C ILE A 118 -5.94 6.53 -8.48
N LEU A 119 -4.67 6.92 -8.38
CA LEU A 119 -4.08 7.97 -9.21
C LEU A 119 -3.38 7.41 -10.44
N ASP A 120 -2.58 6.37 -10.24
CA ASP A 120 -1.73 5.76 -11.27
C ASP A 120 -1.26 4.38 -10.80
N GLY A 121 -0.67 3.57 -11.67
CA GLY A 121 -0.04 2.32 -11.27
C GLY A 121 0.05 1.27 -12.38
N ILE A 122 0.44 0.07 -11.97
CA ILE A 122 0.58 -1.11 -12.84
C ILE A 122 -0.36 -2.20 -12.32
N VAL A 123 -1.08 -2.83 -13.23
CA VAL A 123 -1.94 -3.98 -12.95
C VAL A 123 -1.37 -5.19 -13.67
N TYR A 124 -1.37 -6.34 -13.00
CA TYR A 124 -0.95 -7.63 -13.52
C TYR A 124 -2.19 -8.49 -13.72
N GLU A 125 -2.33 -9.03 -14.93
CA GLU A 125 -3.42 -9.93 -15.33
C GLU A 125 -2.98 -11.40 -15.40
#